data_AF-A0A7M5WYB0-F1
#
_entry.id   AF-A0A7M5WYB0-F1
#
_cell.length_a   1.000
_cell.length_b   1.000
_cell.length_c   1.000
_cell.angle_alpha   90.00
_cell.angle_beta   90.00
_cell.angle_gamma   90.00
#
_symmetry.space_group_name_H-M   'P 1'
#
loop_
_entity.id
_entity.type
_entity.pdbx_description
1 polymer ?
#
loop_
_entity_poly.entity_id
_entity_poly.type
_entity_poly.pdbx_seq_one_letter_code
_entity_poly.pdbx_strand_id
1 'polypeptide(L)'
;MAVSRKMASLSLTNDQPESVCPIANTRNLPDFKVQSQCPFHKKRHEAALIPNSKEKIYETDELLKSIGGGDKVRQMCTRFYAHAFEDQTLTKFMFEKDCAAAHGQRLADWFIERMGGEGTPWADSGRSGLRQYSHFRAWNSSKRPEEERGIRFKLDDCRIWMRLMFWSMREVGLDKQPTFVHWFSAAIERFIGIYERSAPPYTKRDLKWSEKKKNIDKYISDGFLMKDVVGKER
;
A
#
# COMPACT_ATOMS: atom_id res chain seq x y z
N MET A 1 12.59 32.96 -33.81
CA MET A 1 12.84 31.51 -33.65
C MET A 1 12.41 31.11 -32.24
N ALA A 2 11.32 30.35 -32.11
CA ALA A 2 10.76 29.96 -30.81
C ALA A 2 11.36 28.63 -30.36
N VAL A 3 11.99 28.62 -29.18
CA VAL A 3 12.58 27.42 -28.57
C VAL A 3 11.47 26.68 -27.81
N SER A 4 10.89 25.67 -28.46
CA SER A 4 9.97 24.73 -27.82
C SER A 4 10.76 23.72 -26.98
N ARG A 5 10.68 23.83 -25.65
CA ARG A 5 11.19 22.81 -24.72
C ARG A 5 10.30 21.57 -24.82
N LYS A 6 10.79 20.52 -25.50
CA LYS A 6 10.28 19.16 -25.31
C LYS A 6 10.44 18.80 -23.84
N MET A 7 9.33 18.60 -23.13
CA MET A 7 9.35 17.88 -21.86
C MET A 7 9.84 16.47 -22.14
N ALA A 8 11.04 16.15 -21.67
CA ALA A 8 11.52 14.78 -21.62
C ALA A 8 10.65 14.02 -20.62
N SER A 9 9.94 13.00 -21.10
CA SER A 9 9.29 12.03 -20.22
C SER A 9 10.39 11.33 -19.42
N LEU A 10 10.42 11.53 -18.11
CA LEU A 10 11.21 10.74 -17.18
C LEU A 10 10.62 9.31 -17.14
N SER A 11 11.08 8.48 -18.08
CA SER A 11 10.89 7.04 -18.06
C SER A 11 11.85 6.43 -17.04
N LEU A 12 11.41 6.35 -15.78
CA LEU A 12 12.03 5.49 -14.76
C LEU A 12 11.29 4.14 -14.71
N THR A 13 11.37 3.37 -15.79
CA THR A 13 10.88 2.00 -15.83
C THR A 13 11.78 1.15 -16.72
N ASN A 14 13.03 0.95 -16.30
CA ASN A 14 13.78 -0.20 -16.78
C ASN A 14 13.84 -1.20 -15.64
N ASP A 15 13.29 -2.39 -15.94
CA ASP A 15 13.13 -3.59 -15.11
C ASP A 15 11.92 -3.65 -14.18
N GLN A 16 10.72 -3.84 -14.74
CA GLN A 16 9.98 -5.14 -14.73
C GLN A 16 8.51 -4.89 -15.12
N PRO A 17 7.90 -5.72 -15.99
CA PRO A 17 6.75 -5.29 -16.78
C PRO A 17 5.43 -5.60 -16.07
N GLU A 18 4.39 -4.83 -16.40
CA GLU A 18 2.96 -5.12 -16.22
C GLU A 18 2.58 -6.60 -16.48
N SER A 19 3.43 -7.34 -17.22
CA SER A 19 3.37 -8.78 -17.52
C SER A 19 3.19 -9.74 -16.33
N VAL A 20 3.64 -9.41 -15.12
CA VAL A 20 3.60 -10.38 -13.99
C VAL A 20 2.30 -10.27 -13.17
N CYS A 21 1.65 -9.10 -13.18
CA CYS A 21 0.39 -8.89 -12.49
C CYS A 21 -0.40 -7.72 -13.11
N PRO A 22 -1.54 -7.98 -13.78
CA PRO A 22 -2.37 -6.93 -14.36
C PRO A 22 -2.85 -5.89 -13.35
N ILE A 23 -2.98 -6.26 -12.07
CA ILE A 23 -3.44 -5.36 -11.00
C ILE A 23 -2.38 -4.30 -10.69
N ALA A 24 -1.10 -4.56 -10.95
CA ALA A 24 -0.03 -3.58 -10.77
C ALA A 24 -0.01 -2.47 -11.85
N ASN A 25 -0.83 -2.56 -12.91
CA ASN A 25 -0.90 -1.53 -13.93
C ASN A 25 -1.69 -0.30 -13.42
N THR A 26 -1.00 0.77 -13.05
CA THR A 26 -1.60 2.01 -12.52
C THR A 26 -2.50 2.73 -13.53
N ARG A 27 -2.27 2.55 -14.83
CA ARG A 27 -2.98 3.23 -15.93
C ARG A 27 -4.34 2.64 -16.21
N ASN A 28 -4.48 1.34 -16.04
CA ASN A 28 -5.71 0.60 -16.31
C ASN A 28 -6.04 -0.32 -15.15
N LEU A 29 -7.19 -0.13 -14.51
CA LEU A 29 -7.72 -1.15 -13.61
C LEU A 29 -8.17 -2.34 -14.46
N PRO A 30 -7.58 -3.54 -14.27
CA PRO A 30 -8.05 -4.71 -15.00
C PRO A 30 -9.50 -5.02 -14.59
N ASP A 31 -10.27 -5.67 -15.48
CA ASP A 31 -11.49 -6.32 -15.04
C ASP A 31 -11.12 -7.30 -13.93
N PHE A 32 -11.63 -7.05 -12.73
CA PHE A 32 -11.35 -7.86 -11.55
C PHE A 32 -11.84 -9.31 -11.71
N LYS A 33 -12.49 -9.70 -12.81
CA LYS A 33 -12.73 -11.11 -13.15
C LYS A 33 -11.49 -11.85 -13.67
N VAL A 34 -10.39 -11.16 -14.02
CA VAL A 34 -9.13 -11.76 -14.54
C VAL A 34 -8.19 -12.26 -13.41
N GLN A 35 -8.74 -12.49 -12.21
CA GLN A 35 -8.01 -12.89 -10.99
C GLN A 35 -7.30 -14.26 -11.07
N SER A 36 -7.72 -15.16 -11.96
CA SER A 36 -7.35 -16.57 -11.91
C SER A 36 -5.92 -16.90 -12.37
N GLN A 37 -5.19 -15.93 -12.94
CA GLN A 37 -3.88 -16.15 -13.56
C GLN A 37 -2.70 -15.52 -12.80
N CYS A 38 -2.94 -14.64 -11.82
CA CYS A 38 -1.85 -14.00 -11.09
C CYS A 38 -1.31 -14.92 -9.98
N PRO A 39 0.00 -15.27 -9.96
CA PRO A 39 0.57 -16.15 -8.92
C PRO A 39 0.54 -15.53 -7.52
N PHE A 40 0.34 -14.21 -7.41
CA PHE A 40 0.28 -13.48 -6.14
C PHE A 40 -1.13 -13.35 -5.55
N HIS A 41 -2.17 -13.59 -6.35
CA HIS A 41 -3.58 -13.47 -5.93
C HIS A 41 -4.31 -14.81 -5.92
N LYS A 42 -3.56 -15.92 -6.05
CA LYS A 42 -4.09 -17.28 -6.05
C LYS A 42 -3.56 -18.03 -4.83
N LYS A 43 -4.35 -18.09 -3.76
CA LYS A 43 -4.22 -19.17 -2.76
C LYS A 43 -5.53 -19.95 -2.70
N ARG A 44 -5.44 -21.29 -2.74
CA ARG A 44 -6.57 -22.17 -2.40
C ARG A 44 -6.89 -21.95 -0.92
N HIS A 45 -8.16 -21.69 -0.63
CA HIS A 45 -8.73 -21.60 0.72
C HIS A 45 -8.75 -22.96 1.43
N GLU A 46 -7.60 -23.60 1.60
CA GLU A 46 -7.46 -24.75 2.49
C GLU A 46 -6.67 -24.30 3.71
N ALA A 47 -7.34 -23.53 4.59
CA ALA A 47 -6.77 -23.15 5.88
C ALA A 47 -7.52 -23.87 7.00
N ALA A 48 -6.77 -24.68 7.77
CA ALA A 48 -7.21 -25.21 9.04
C ALA A 48 -7.52 -24.06 10.01
N LEU A 49 -8.62 -24.19 10.76
CA LEU A 49 -9.05 -23.25 11.80
C LEU A 49 -8.05 -23.28 12.97
N ILE A 50 -6.97 -22.50 12.88
CA ILE A 50 -6.08 -22.29 14.02
C ILE A 50 -6.39 -20.90 14.59
N PRO A 51 -7.03 -20.80 15.76
CA PRO A 51 -7.27 -19.52 16.40
C PRO A 51 -5.95 -18.99 16.93
N ASN A 52 -5.43 -17.88 16.40
CA ASN A 52 -4.25 -17.24 16.98
C ASN A 52 -4.50 -15.83 17.54
N SER A 53 -4.12 -15.74 18.83
CA SER A 53 -3.79 -14.62 19.71
C SER A 53 -4.64 -13.33 19.77
N LYS A 54 -5.35 -13.21 20.90
CA LYS A 54 -5.36 -12.05 21.83
C LYS A 54 -5.35 -10.62 21.26
N GLU A 55 -6.29 -10.29 20.38
CA GLU A 55 -6.99 -8.97 20.33
C GLU A 55 -8.01 -8.98 19.18
N LYS A 56 -9.13 -9.71 19.35
CA LYS A 56 -10.28 -9.58 18.44
C LYS A 56 -11.04 -8.31 18.83
N ILE A 57 -10.75 -7.21 18.16
CA ILE A 57 -11.53 -5.96 18.33
C ILE A 57 -12.85 -6.02 17.53
N TYR A 58 -12.92 -6.92 16.54
CA TYR A 58 -14.13 -7.25 15.78
C TYR A 58 -14.13 -8.76 15.47
N GLU A 59 -15.26 -9.30 15.01
CA GLU A 59 -15.34 -10.59 14.28
C GLU A 59 -14.71 -10.40 12.89
N THR A 60 -13.40 -10.21 12.89
CA THR A 60 -12.61 -9.82 11.71
C THR A 60 -12.48 -10.93 10.66
N ASP A 61 -12.73 -12.18 11.06
CA ASP A 61 -12.79 -13.35 10.19
C ASP A 61 -14.03 -13.34 9.28
N GLU A 62 -15.20 -13.00 9.83
CA GLU A 62 -16.41 -12.79 9.04
C GLU A 62 -16.27 -11.56 8.13
N LEU A 63 -15.66 -10.49 8.65
CA LEU A 63 -15.36 -9.31 7.85
C LEU A 63 -14.46 -9.65 6.65
N LEU A 64 -13.39 -10.42 6.85
CA LEU A 64 -12.51 -10.86 5.76
C LEU A 64 -13.27 -11.64 4.69
N LYS A 65 -14.14 -12.57 5.10
CA LYS A 65 -14.99 -13.31 4.15
C LYS A 65 -15.93 -12.37 3.38
N SER A 66 -16.56 -11.43 4.07
CA SER A 66 -17.55 -10.49 3.49
C SER A 66 -16.97 -9.59 2.39
N ILE A 67 -15.67 -9.30 2.44
CA ILE A 67 -14.99 -8.44 1.47
C ILE A 67 -14.38 -9.20 0.28
N GLY A 68 -14.57 -10.52 0.22
CA GLY A 68 -13.99 -11.38 -0.82
C GLY A 68 -12.65 -12.02 -0.44
N GLY A 69 -12.39 -12.20 0.86
CA GLY A 69 -11.24 -12.94 1.37
C GLY A 69 -9.91 -12.19 1.28
N GLY A 70 -8.84 -12.90 1.61
CA GLY A 70 -7.47 -12.37 1.57
C GLY A 70 -7.03 -11.95 0.18
N ASP A 71 -7.61 -12.54 -0.88
CA ASP A 71 -7.33 -12.13 -2.25
C ASP A 71 -7.68 -10.66 -2.48
N LYS A 72 -8.80 -10.17 -1.92
CA LYS A 72 -9.15 -8.75 -2.06
C LYS A 72 -8.17 -7.81 -1.36
N VAL A 73 -7.66 -8.22 -0.21
CA VAL A 73 -6.61 -7.50 0.53
C VAL A 73 -5.30 -7.49 -0.28
N ARG A 74 -4.93 -8.60 -0.92
CA ARG A 74 -3.77 -8.69 -1.82
C ARG A 74 -3.89 -7.76 -3.02
N GLN A 75 -5.08 -7.62 -3.60
CA GLN A 75 -5.33 -6.68 -4.69
C GLN A 75 -5.08 -5.24 -4.22
N MET A 76 -5.67 -4.86 -3.09
CA MET A 76 -5.49 -3.53 -2.49
C MET A 76 -4.01 -3.23 -2.22
N CYS A 77 -3.29 -4.14 -1.56
CA CYS A 77 -1.87 -3.92 -1.26
C CYS A 77 -1.00 -3.90 -2.52
N THR A 78 -1.35 -4.65 -3.56
CA THR A 78 -0.65 -4.59 -4.86
C THR A 78 -0.86 -3.23 -5.53
N ARG A 79 -2.11 -2.71 -5.55
CA ARG A 79 -2.43 -1.36 -6.03
C ARG A 79 -1.66 -0.29 -5.28
N PHE A 80 -1.62 -0.40 -3.96
CA PHE A 80 -0.86 0.52 -3.13
C PHE A 80 0.60 0.58 -3.53
N TYR A 81 1.26 -0.57 -3.67
CA TYR A 81 2.67 -0.55 -4.05
C TYR A 81 2.88 -0.08 -5.48
N ALA A 82 1.96 -0.39 -6.41
CA ALA A 82 2.03 0.14 -7.77
C ALA A 82 2.08 1.69 -7.76
N HIS A 83 1.20 2.33 -6.99
CA HIS A 83 1.25 3.79 -6.79
C HIS A 83 2.50 4.24 -6.03
N ALA A 84 2.91 3.52 -4.99
CA ALA A 84 4.07 3.90 -4.19
C ALA A 84 5.41 3.78 -4.93
N PHE A 85 5.49 2.93 -5.97
CA PHE A 85 6.65 2.86 -6.87
C PHE A 85 6.73 4.07 -7.81
N GLU A 86 5.59 4.67 -8.19
CA GLU A 86 5.51 5.90 -8.99
C GLU A 86 5.68 7.17 -8.15
N ASP A 87 5.28 7.14 -6.88
CA ASP A 87 5.35 8.28 -5.98
C ASP A 87 6.79 8.75 -5.73
N GLN A 88 7.07 10.03 -6.00
CA GLN A 88 8.42 10.59 -5.90
C GLN A 88 8.99 10.57 -4.47
N THR A 89 8.14 10.54 -3.45
CA THR A 89 8.56 10.47 -2.05
C THR A 89 8.78 9.02 -1.64
N LEU A 90 7.76 8.16 -1.83
CA LEU A 90 7.80 6.78 -1.33
C LEU A 90 8.75 5.86 -2.10
N THR A 91 8.95 6.10 -3.41
CA THR A 91 9.82 5.26 -4.25
C THR A 91 11.27 5.19 -3.72
N LYS A 92 11.71 6.22 -2.99
CA LYS A 92 13.03 6.30 -2.36
C LYS A 92 13.22 5.24 -1.26
N PHE A 93 12.14 4.77 -0.64
CA PHE A 93 12.17 3.72 0.38
C PHE A 93 12.12 2.30 -0.20
N MET A 94 11.84 2.16 -1.49
CA MET A 94 11.74 0.86 -2.16
C MET A 94 13.13 0.32 -2.50
N PHE A 95 13.70 -0.50 -1.63
CA PHE A 95 15.06 -1.02 -1.76
C PHE A 95 15.15 -2.41 -2.40
N GLU A 96 14.08 -3.19 -2.37
CA GLU A 96 14.06 -4.49 -3.05
C GLU A 96 13.95 -4.27 -4.56
N LYS A 97 14.50 -5.20 -5.31
CA LYS A 97 14.47 -5.20 -6.78
C LYS A 97 13.30 -6.02 -7.33
N ASP A 98 12.32 -6.36 -6.48
CA ASP A 98 11.13 -7.10 -6.88
C ASP A 98 9.96 -6.15 -7.18
N CYS A 99 8.80 -6.70 -7.51
CA CYS A 99 7.68 -5.95 -8.08
C CYS A 99 6.64 -5.52 -7.03
N ALA A 100 5.72 -4.64 -7.46
CA ALA A 100 4.56 -4.21 -6.67
C ALA A 100 3.73 -5.37 -6.12
N ALA A 101 3.58 -6.46 -6.88
CA ALA A 101 2.84 -7.63 -6.43
C ALA A 101 3.56 -8.38 -5.29
N ALA A 102 4.88 -8.51 -5.35
CA ALA A 102 5.66 -9.14 -4.29
C ALA A 102 5.66 -8.30 -3.00
N HIS A 103 5.78 -6.97 -3.13
CA HIS A 103 5.60 -6.04 -2.02
C HIS A 103 4.18 -6.09 -1.44
N GLY A 104 3.18 -6.06 -2.31
CA GLY A 104 1.75 -6.12 -1.95
C GLY A 104 1.41 -7.41 -1.21
N GLN A 105 1.92 -8.55 -1.67
CA GLN A 105 1.76 -9.85 -1.01
C GLN A 105 2.25 -9.81 0.44
N ARG A 106 3.43 -9.25 0.71
CA ARG A 106 4.00 -9.17 2.07
C ARG A 106 3.12 -8.35 3.02
N LEU A 107 2.67 -7.18 2.56
CA LEU A 107 1.80 -6.32 3.36
C LEU A 107 0.42 -6.95 3.56
N ALA A 108 -0.12 -7.58 2.52
CA ALA A 108 -1.41 -8.26 2.59
C ALA A 108 -1.38 -9.44 3.57
N ASP A 109 -0.35 -10.30 3.52
CA ASP A 109 -0.20 -11.41 4.48
C ASP A 109 -0.24 -10.91 5.93
N TRP A 110 0.40 -9.77 6.20
CA TRP A 110 0.41 -9.14 7.51
C TRP A 110 -0.97 -8.60 7.95
N PHE A 111 -1.77 -8.08 7.02
CA PHE A 111 -3.16 -7.66 7.28
C PHE A 111 -4.11 -8.86 7.44
N ILE A 112 -4.00 -9.85 6.56
CA ILE A 112 -4.85 -11.05 6.56
C ILE A 112 -4.69 -11.82 7.86
N GLU A 113 -3.46 -12.02 8.34
CA GLU A 113 -3.22 -12.67 9.63
C GLU A 113 -3.86 -11.91 10.80
N ARG A 114 -3.91 -10.57 10.75
CA ARG A 114 -4.58 -9.74 11.76
C ARG A 114 -6.09 -9.76 11.69
N MET A 115 -6.63 -9.88 10.48
CA MET A 115 -8.07 -10.11 10.30
C MET A 115 -8.44 -11.52 10.76
N GLY A 116 -7.53 -12.49 10.63
CA GLY A 116 -7.81 -13.89 10.91
C GLY A 116 -8.72 -14.51 9.85
N GLY A 117 -9.08 -15.78 10.04
CA GLY A 117 -9.97 -16.51 9.13
C GLY A 117 -9.29 -17.22 7.96
N GLU A 118 -8.02 -16.94 7.67
CA GLU A 118 -7.22 -17.59 6.62
C GLU A 118 -5.85 -18.10 7.11
N GLY A 119 -5.76 -18.49 8.38
CA GLY A 119 -4.53 -19.03 8.99
C GLY A 119 -3.50 -17.95 9.32
N THR A 120 -2.21 -18.29 9.19
CA THR A 120 -1.06 -17.45 9.59
C THR A 120 -0.14 -17.12 8.41
N PRO A 121 -0.65 -16.52 7.33
CA PRO A 121 0.11 -16.36 6.10
C PRO A 121 1.37 -15.48 6.25
N TRP A 122 1.41 -14.57 7.23
CA TRP A 122 2.61 -13.79 7.50
C TRP A 122 3.67 -14.64 8.20
N ALA A 123 3.28 -15.40 9.22
CA ALA A 123 4.20 -16.29 9.92
C ALA A 123 4.72 -17.40 8.98
N ASP A 124 3.82 -18.04 8.22
CA ASP A 124 4.13 -19.15 7.32
C ASP A 124 5.02 -18.73 6.15
N SER A 125 5.04 -17.44 5.80
CA SER A 125 5.93 -16.90 4.76
C SER A 125 7.42 -16.85 5.18
N GLY A 126 7.74 -17.22 6.43
CA GLY A 126 9.09 -17.11 6.98
C GLY A 126 9.49 -15.67 7.31
N ARG A 127 8.54 -14.73 7.34
CA ARG A 127 8.79 -13.29 7.54
C ARG A 127 8.54 -12.80 8.96
N SER A 128 8.21 -13.71 9.88
CA SER A 128 8.15 -13.40 11.32
C SER A 128 9.41 -12.65 11.77
N GLY A 129 9.21 -11.49 12.41
CA GLY A 129 10.30 -10.62 12.88
C GLY A 129 10.94 -9.72 11.82
N LEU A 130 10.71 -9.92 10.51
CA LEU A 130 11.37 -9.15 9.46
C LEU A 130 10.84 -7.72 9.30
N ARG A 131 9.70 -7.37 9.92
CA ARG A 131 9.13 -6.01 9.84
C ARG A 131 10.15 -4.93 10.21
N GLN A 132 10.84 -5.08 11.34
CA GLN A 132 11.78 -4.06 11.80
C GLN A 132 13.01 -3.98 10.89
N TYR A 133 13.51 -5.13 10.44
CA TYR A 133 14.63 -5.22 9.51
C TYR A 133 14.31 -4.55 8.16
N SER A 134 13.12 -4.81 7.60
CA SER A 134 12.68 -4.17 6.36
C SER A 134 12.57 -2.65 6.48
N HIS A 135 12.03 -2.13 7.58
CA HIS A 135 12.00 -0.68 7.78
C HIS A 135 13.39 -0.08 7.98
N PHE A 136 14.28 -0.77 8.70
CA PHE A 136 15.69 -0.35 8.79
C PHE A 136 16.36 -0.25 7.42
N ARG A 137 16.14 -1.24 6.53
CA ARG A 137 16.65 -1.19 5.15
C ARG A 137 16.02 -0.07 4.33
N ALA A 138 14.72 0.19 4.49
CA ALA A 138 14.06 1.32 3.84
C ALA A 138 14.67 2.66 4.29
N TRP A 139 14.91 2.83 5.59
CA TRP A 139 15.54 4.04 6.12
C TRP A 139 16.95 4.24 5.56
N ASN A 140 17.68 3.17 5.28
CA ASN A 140 19.05 3.21 4.76
C ASN A 140 19.13 2.98 3.24
N SER A 141 18.01 3.10 2.52
CA SER A 141 17.96 2.89 1.07
C SER A 141 18.93 3.80 0.32
N SER A 142 19.69 3.24 -0.62
CA SER A 142 20.62 4.00 -1.47
C SER A 142 19.91 4.98 -2.41
N LYS A 143 18.60 4.82 -2.64
CA LYS A 143 17.77 5.75 -3.40
C LYS A 143 17.49 7.06 -2.65
N ARG A 144 17.78 7.12 -1.35
CA ARG A 144 17.67 8.33 -0.55
C ARG A 144 18.97 9.15 -0.61
N PRO A 145 18.89 10.50 -0.53
CA PRO A 145 20.05 11.35 -0.31
C PRO A 145 20.87 10.86 0.88
N GLU A 146 22.20 10.99 0.80
CA GLU A 146 23.12 10.43 1.79
C GLU A 146 22.84 11.00 3.19
N GLU A 147 22.57 12.30 3.26
CA GLU A 147 22.21 13.05 4.46
C GLU A 147 20.85 12.66 5.07
N GLU A 148 20.00 11.93 4.32
CA GLU A 148 18.70 11.46 4.82
C GLU A 148 18.70 9.98 5.20
N ARG A 149 19.75 9.22 4.88
CA ARG A 149 19.84 7.79 5.19
C ARG A 149 19.90 7.59 6.72
N GLY A 150 19.14 6.60 7.21
CA GLY A 150 18.98 6.32 8.64
C GLY A 150 17.90 7.16 9.33
N ILE A 151 17.47 8.29 8.74
CA ILE A 151 16.34 9.06 9.27
C ILE A 151 15.05 8.26 9.07
N ARG A 152 14.27 8.10 10.15
CA ARG A 152 12.98 7.39 10.13
C ARG A 152 11.93 8.12 9.28
N PHE A 153 10.79 7.47 9.08
CA PHE A 153 9.67 8.09 8.38
C PHE A 153 9.23 9.37 9.07
N LYS A 154 8.97 10.40 8.27
CA LYS A 154 8.45 11.68 8.72
C LYS A 154 6.93 11.73 8.51
N LEU A 155 6.30 12.77 9.07
CA LEU A 155 4.86 12.98 8.94
C LEU A 155 4.41 12.95 7.47
N ASP A 156 5.15 13.62 6.58
CA ASP A 156 4.83 13.66 5.15
C ASP A 156 4.83 12.26 4.52
N ASP A 157 5.84 11.43 4.81
CA ASP A 157 5.94 10.05 4.32
C ASP A 157 4.71 9.25 4.75
N CYS A 158 4.35 9.35 6.03
CA CYS A 158 3.22 8.64 6.61
C CYS A 158 1.89 9.09 6.02
N ARG A 159 1.70 10.39 5.78
CA ARG A 159 0.46 10.91 5.18
C ARG A 159 0.31 10.51 3.73
N ILE A 160 1.38 10.57 2.95
CA ILE A 160 1.39 10.08 1.55
C ILE A 160 1.06 8.58 1.53
N TRP A 161 1.70 7.79 2.41
CA TRP A 161 1.41 6.36 2.55
C TRP A 161 -0.07 6.10 2.85
N MET A 162 -0.66 6.81 3.82
CA MET A 162 -2.09 6.66 4.16
C MET A 162 -3.00 7.00 2.98
N ARG A 163 -2.75 8.12 2.29
CA ARG A 163 -3.56 8.55 1.13
C ARG A 163 -3.54 7.51 0.01
N LEU A 164 -2.37 6.96 -0.31
CA LEU A 164 -2.24 5.93 -1.35
C LEU A 164 -2.89 4.60 -0.92
N MET A 165 -2.82 4.21 0.35
CA MET A 165 -3.55 3.02 0.84
C MET A 165 -5.07 3.20 0.70
N PHE A 166 -5.60 4.35 1.13
CA PHE A 166 -7.03 4.62 1.02
C PHE A 166 -7.50 4.73 -0.43
N TRP A 167 -6.70 5.34 -1.31
CA TRP A 167 -7.01 5.35 -2.74
C TRP A 167 -7.03 3.92 -3.31
N SER A 168 -6.04 3.10 -2.99
CA SER A 168 -5.96 1.71 -3.44
C SER A 168 -7.12 0.84 -2.96
N MET A 169 -7.59 1.08 -1.72
CA MET A 169 -8.81 0.45 -1.18
C MET A 169 -10.03 0.74 -2.07
N ARG A 170 -10.19 1.98 -2.51
CA ARG A 170 -11.30 2.41 -3.38
C ARG A 170 -11.20 1.83 -4.77
N GLU A 171 -10.01 1.79 -5.34
CA GLU A 171 -9.78 1.24 -6.67
C GLU A 171 -10.21 -0.23 -6.76
N VAL A 172 -10.02 -1.00 -5.69
CA VAL A 172 -10.47 -2.38 -5.64
C VAL A 172 -11.92 -2.52 -5.14
N GLY A 173 -12.60 -1.42 -4.79
CA GLY A 173 -14.01 -1.42 -4.37
C GLY A 173 -14.25 -1.90 -2.94
N LEU A 174 -13.21 -1.98 -2.10
CA LEU A 174 -13.35 -2.32 -0.67
C LEU A 174 -14.06 -1.23 0.13
N ASP A 175 -14.12 0.00 -0.41
CA ASP A 175 -14.83 1.12 0.19
C ASP A 175 -16.35 1.00 0.16
N LYS A 176 -16.88 0.06 -0.63
CA LYS A 176 -18.31 -0.28 -0.67
C LYS A 176 -18.79 -1.04 0.57
N GLN A 177 -17.87 -1.49 1.42
CA GLN A 177 -18.17 -2.19 2.68
C GLN A 177 -17.84 -1.27 3.87
N PRO A 178 -18.82 -0.55 4.45
CA PRO A 178 -18.56 0.45 5.49
C PRO A 178 -17.84 -0.12 6.73
N THR A 179 -18.16 -1.36 7.13
CA THR A 179 -17.50 -2.06 8.24
C THR A 179 -16.02 -2.26 7.96
N PHE A 180 -15.65 -2.58 6.71
CA PHE A 180 -14.25 -2.70 6.33
C PHE A 180 -13.55 -1.34 6.35
N VAL A 181 -14.18 -0.28 5.82
CA VAL A 181 -13.62 1.08 5.85
C VAL A 181 -13.34 1.52 7.29
N HIS A 182 -14.27 1.25 8.21
CA HIS A 182 -14.11 1.55 9.63
C HIS A 182 -12.94 0.78 10.25
N TRP A 183 -12.93 -0.55 10.09
CA TRP A 183 -11.87 -1.42 10.58
C TRP A 183 -10.49 -1.02 10.04
N PHE A 184 -10.40 -0.82 8.71
CA PHE A 184 -9.16 -0.54 8.02
C PHE A 184 -8.60 0.84 8.40
N SER A 185 -9.47 1.85 8.56
CA SER A 185 -9.08 3.16 9.05
C SER A 185 -8.51 3.08 10.48
N ALA A 186 -9.18 2.34 11.38
CA ALA A 186 -8.70 2.14 12.75
C ALA A 186 -7.37 1.37 12.80
N ALA A 187 -7.20 0.38 11.91
CA ALA A 187 -5.94 -0.35 11.77
C ALA A 187 -4.81 0.60 11.30
N ILE A 188 -5.03 1.37 10.23
CA ILE A 188 -4.05 2.35 9.75
C ILE A 188 -3.69 3.34 10.85
N GLU A 189 -4.67 3.92 11.54
CA GLU A 189 -4.47 4.91 12.61
C GLU A 189 -3.56 4.35 13.72
N ARG A 190 -3.78 3.10 14.14
CA ARG A 190 -2.96 2.45 15.16
C ARG A 190 -1.53 2.22 14.68
N PHE A 191 -1.38 1.64 13.50
CA PHE A 191 -0.06 1.17 13.05
C PHE A 191 0.81 2.28 12.50
N ILE A 192 0.23 3.33 11.93
CA ILE A 192 1.00 4.49 11.48
C ILE A 192 1.65 5.22 12.67
N GLY A 193 0.99 5.23 13.84
CA GLY A 193 1.52 5.82 15.08
C GLY A 193 2.77 5.14 15.64
N ILE A 194 3.08 3.90 15.21
CA ILE A 194 4.34 3.23 15.55
C ILE A 194 5.53 3.91 14.86
N TYR A 195 5.30 4.43 13.65
CA TYR A 195 6.33 5.00 12.80
C TYR A 195 6.45 6.50 13.01
N GLU A 196 5.33 7.20 13.11
CA GLU A 196 5.27 8.64 13.36
C GLU A 196 4.06 8.99 14.22
N ARG A 197 4.30 9.44 15.45
CA ARG A 197 3.25 9.64 16.47
C ARG A 197 2.29 10.77 16.14
N SER A 198 2.69 11.72 15.30
CA SER A 198 1.85 12.83 14.85
C SER A 198 0.95 12.47 13.66
N ALA A 199 1.13 11.30 13.03
CA ALA A 199 0.35 10.89 11.87
C ALA A 199 -1.11 10.45 12.15
N PRO A 200 -1.45 9.75 13.25
CA PRO A 200 -2.81 9.23 13.48
C PRO A 200 -3.95 10.26 13.35
N PRO A 201 -3.83 11.52 13.84
CA PRO A 201 -4.87 12.55 13.66
C PRO A 201 -5.25 12.85 12.20
N TYR A 202 -4.38 12.53 11.22
CA TYR A 202 -4.62 12.79 9.80
C TYR A 202 -5.42 11.69 9.11
N THR A 203 -5.62 10.52 9.74
CA THR A 203 -6.26 9.35 9.13
C THR A 203 -7.59 9.70 8.46
N LYS A 204 -8.50 10.38 9.17
CA LYS A 204 -9.81 10.79 8.62
C LYS A 204 -9.69 11.81 7.48
N ARG A 205 -8.72 12.73 7.57
CA ARG A 205 -8.47 13.75 6.54
C ARG A 205 -7.94 13.11 5.27
N ASP A 206 -7.00 12.18 5.40
CA ASP A 206 -6.34 11.51 4.28
C ASP A 206 -7.24 10.44 3.64
N LEU A 207 -8.14 9.81 4.41
CA LEU A 207 -9.25 9.02 3.87
C LEU A 207 -10.18 9.86 2.97
N LYS A 208 -10.62 11.04 3.45
CA LYS A 208 -11.44 11.98 2.67
C LYS A 208 -10.70 12.56 1.46
N TRP A 209 -9.37 12.65 1.54
CA TRP A 209 -8.57 13.10 0.40
C TRP A 209 -8.70 12.13 -0.78
N SER A 210 -8.65 10.82 -0.53
CA SER A 210 -8.73 9.77 -1.56
C SER A 210 -10.08 9.65 -2.26
N GLU A 211 -11.14 10.18 -1.66
CA GLU A 211 -12.51 10.16 -2.22
C GLU A 211 -12.67 11.15 -3.39
N LYS A 212 -11.86 12.20 -3.42
CA LYS A 212 -12.02 13.31 -4.35
C LYS A 212 -11.20 13.06 -5.60
N LYS A 213 -11.85 12.72 -6.73
CA LYS A 213 -11.19 12.54 -8.03
C LYS A 213 -10.23 13.69 -8.37
N LYS A 214 -10.64 14.95 -8.12
CA LYS A 214 -9.79 16.13 -8.34
C LYS A 214 -8.44 16.09 -7.61
N ASN A 215 -8.38 15.47 -6.44
CA ASN A 215 -7.14 15.36 -5.67
C ASN A 215 -6.20 14.34 -6.33
N ILE A 216 -6.75 13.20 -6.77
CA ILE A 216 -6.02 12.17 -7.52
C ILE A 216 -5.51 12.73 -8.85
N ASP A 217 -6.38 13.39 -9.62
CA ASP A 217 -6.01 14.02 -10.90
C ASP A 217 -4.90 15.06 -10.69
N LYS A 218 -5.00 15.87 -9.62
CA LYS A 218 -3.96 16.85 -9.28
C LYS A 218 -2.64 16.16 -8.95
N TYR A 219 -2.65 15.13 -8.11
CA TYR A 219 -1.47 14.34 -7.74
C TYR A 219 -0.77 13.73 -8.97
N ILE A 220 -1.54 13.15 -9.89
CA ILE A 220 -1.02 12.60 -11.16
C ILE A 220 -0.44 13.73 -12.03
N SER A 221 -1.17 14.84 -12.20
CA SER A 221 -0.70 16.00 -12.98
C SER A 221 0.54 16.68 -12.39
N ASP A 222 0.75 16.55 -11.08
CA ASP A 222 1.94 17.01 -10.39
C ASP A 222 3.13 16.04 -10.54
N GLY A 223 2.98 15.00 -11.34
CA GLY A 223 4.01 14.00 -11.59
C GLY A 223 4.20 13.04 -10.42
N PHE A 224 3.12 12.64 -9.75
CA PHE A 224 3.15 11.74 -8.60
C PHE A 224 3.88 12.34 -7.39
N LEU A 225 3.61 13.62 -7.11
CA LEU A 225 4.12 14.33 -5.94
C LEU A 225 2.98 15.03 -5.20
N MET A 226 2.74 14.67 -3.94
CA MET A 226 1.72 15.31 -3.10
C MET A 226 2.21 16.66 -2.55
N LYS A 227 2.21 17.69 -3.41
CA LYS A 227 2.67 19.05 -3.07
C LYS A 227 1.89 19.74 -1.95
N ASP A 228 0.70 19.25 -1.63
CA ASP A 228 -0.13 19.72 -0.50
C ASP A 228 0.25 19.06 0.84
N VAL A 229 1.18 18.10 0.83
CA VAL A 229 1.74 17.44 2.02
C VAL A 229 3.21 17.81 2.18
N VAL A 230 4.02 17.58 1.14
CA VAL A 230 5.48 17.70 1.22
C VAL A 230 5.90 19.10 1.66
N GLY A 231 6.58 19.17 2.82
CA GLY A 231 7.11 20.39 3.41
C GLY A 231 6.06 21.38 3.91
N LYS A 232 4.81 20.94 4.11
CA LYS A 232 3.69 21.81 4.51
C LYS A 232 3.36 21.78 5.99
N GLU A 233 3.69 20.72 6.71
CA GLU A 233 3.36 20.58 8.13
C GLU A 233 4.65 20.32 8.93
N ARG A 234 4.88 21.12 9.97
CA ARG A 234 6.00 21.04 10.92
C ARG A 234 5.45 20.89 12.33
#